data_AF-A0A497NUV6-F1
#
_entry.id   AF-A0A497NUV6-F1
#
_cell.length_a   1.000
_cell.length_b   1.000
_cell.length_c   1.000
_cell.angle_alpha   90.00
_cell.angle_beta   90.00
_cell.angle_gamma   90.00
#
_symmetry.space_group_name_H-M   'P 1'
#
loop_
_entity.id
_entity.type
_entity.pdbx_description
1 polymer ?
#
loop_
_entity_poly.entity_id
_entity_poly.type
_entity_poly.pdbx_seq_one_letter_code
_entity_poly.pdbx_strand_id
1 'polypeptide(L)'
;ALFYALYEPNLPLKNRKNPYRFYLDLEKALQQDWDNAVIALNIRDKKGLNRIKSNPNIIPFSEIKSIKSVVRRFKDNPHHLEEIIEIINDFMEYEIHVVTLPRSTSSERIVETFERVNRTGKPLSVFDLLTARLYKYGVKLRDLLKSAEKTYTFTEYLSPETVLKVIALLRGKELKRRALLELEAKNFIEDWQKACSALEAAYNRVTDLKNGYGVLDFKKWMPYNTMIVPLAALLSHLKSSKLETKSNYDKIDRWYWASIFSNRYDQATDTISERDFNQVRKWMEEDEVPDFIKEFDADTVDLDVDRQSSAIYRGVINLIVLKGALDFKTGQPPQFDKEKVQDDHIFPKSIYKENRILNRTLISTNSSKGSKKPSQYFSELLKQHGRDKLIKILESHLIPAEALPDLLNDKLDTFMEKRKKAIIEEIRKRCSPPS
;
A
#
# COMPACT_ATOMS: atom_id res chain seq x y z
N ALA A 1 3.90 -8.20 33.20
CA ALA A 1 2.44 -7.92 33.33
C ALA A 1 1.79 -8.94 34.25
N LEU A 2 1.90 -10.24 33.96
CA LEU A 2 1.32 -11.35 34.75
C LEU A 2 1.62 -11.27 36.26
N PHE A 3 2.86 -10.98 36.65
CA PHE A 3 3.21 -10.76 38.06
C PHE A 3 2.34 -9.69 38.75
N TYR A 4 2.11 -8.55 38.09
CA TYR A 4 1.30 -7.47 38.65
C TYR A 4 -0.18 -7.84 38.73
N ALA A 5 -0.67 -8.59 37.73
CA ALA A 5 -2.07 -9.04 37.69
C ALA A 5 -2.36 -10.08 38.79
N LEU A 6 -1.48 -11.08 38.94
CA LEU A 6 -1.70 -12.21 39.83
C LEU A 6 -1.30 -11.93 41.29
N TYR A 7 -0.26 -11.14 41.53
CA TYR A 7 0.28 -10.92 42.88
C TYR A 7 -0.02 -9.56 43.46
N GLU A 8 -0.56 -8.65 42.63
CA GLU A 8 -1.14 -7.44 43.14
C GLU A 8 -0.16 -6.62 44.03
N PRO A 9 1.13 -6.46 43.61
CA PRO A 9 2.16 -5.87 44.43
C PRO A 9 1.90 -4.37 44.64
N ASN A 10 2.35 -3.82 45.77
CA ASN A 10 2.32 -2.38 46.02
C ASN A 10 3.45 -1.65 45.28
N LEU A 11 3.64 -1.97 43.99
CA LEU A 11 4.68 -1.42 43.12
C LEU A 11 4.01 -0.73 41.92
N PRO A 12 4.42 0.50 41.57
CA PRO A 12 3.93 1.16 40.36
C PRO A 12 4.47 0.49 39.09
N LEU A 13 3.67 0.50 38.03
CA LEU A 13 4.14 0.11 36.69
C LEU A 13 5.20 1.11 36.19
N LYS A 14 6.05 0.67 35.24
CA LYS A 14 7.04 1.54 34.59
C LYS A 14 6.37 2.82 34.08
N ASN A 15 6.94 3.99 34.43
CA ASN A 15 6.43 5.32 34.11
C ASN A 15 5.07 5.69 34.74
N ARG A 16 4.64 5.01 35.81
CA ARG A 16 3.43 5.38 36.59
C ARG A 16 3.83 5.77 38.01
N LYS A 17 3.06 6.69 38.61
CA LYS A 17 3.29 7.16 40.00
C LYS A 17 2.67 6.23 41.05
N ASN A 18 1.59 5.54 40.71
CA ASN A 18 0.83 4.70 41.63
C ASN A 18 0.72 3.26 41.11
N PRO A 19 0.57 2.28 42.02
CA PRO A 19 0.22 0.90 41.69
C PRO A 19 -1.08 0.79 40.88
N TYR A 20 -1.17 -0.30 40.12
CA TYR A 20 -2.35 -0.70 39.37
C TYR A 20 -2.83 -2.07 39.84
N ARG A 21 -4.14 -2.30 39.78
CA ARG A 21 -4.80 -3.58 40.00
C ARG A 21 -5.47 -4.03 38.71
N PHE A 22 -5.50 -5.33 38.47
CA PHE A 22 -6.01 -5.91 37.24
C PHE A 22 -7.22 -6.79 37.56
N TYR A 23 -8.25 -6.66 36.73
CA TYR A 23 -9.51 -7.36 36.89
C TYR A 23 -9.93 -8.00 35.57
N LEU A 24 -10.66 -9.09 35.67
CA LEU A 24 -11.26 -9.82 34.56
C LEU A 24 -12.77 -9.60 34.60
N ASP A 25 -13.32 -9.07 33.52
CA ASP A 25 -14.75 -8.98 33.26
C ASP A 25 -15.22 -10.29 32.62
N LEU A 26 -15.90 -11.12 33.41
CA LEU A 26 -16.27 -12.48 33.02
C LEU A 26 -17.32 -12.51 31.91
N GLU A 27 -18.26 -11.56 31.88
CA GLU A 27 -19.27 -11.49 30.81
C GLU A 27 -18.61 -11.31 29.44
N LYS A 28 -17.62 -10.42 29.37
CA LYS A 28 -16.86 -10.18 28.15
C LYS A 28 -15.93 -11.33 27.79
N ALA A 29 -15.30 -11.94 28.80
CA ALA A 29 -14.46 -13.12 28.60
C ALA A 29 -15.26 -14.29 28.01
N LEU A 30 -16.47 -14.55 28.52
CA LEU A 30 -17.39 -15.56 28.00
C LEU A 30 -17.83 -15.28 26.56
N GLN A 31 -17.95 -14.00 26.18
CA GLN A 31 -18.21 -13.56 24.80
C GLN A 31 -16.95 -13.55 23.91
N GLN A 32 -15.80 -13.97 24.43
CA GLN A 32 -14.50 -13.93 23.76
C GLN A 32 -14.04 -12.52 23.35
N ASP A 33 -14.58 -11.48 23.99
CA ASP A 33 -14.16 -10.08 23.82
C ASP A 33 -12.94 -9.75 24.69
N TRP A 34 -11.82 -10.43 24.40
CA TRP A 34 -10.59 -10.37 25.20
C TRP A 34 -9.99 -8.97 25.30
N ASP A 35 -10.12 -8.16 24.24
CA ASP A 35 -9.63 -6.79 24.18
C ASP A 35 -10.28 -5.89 25.23
N ASN A 36 -11.53 -6.18 25.60
CA ASN A 36 -12.29 -5.41 26.58
C ASN A 36 -12.51 -6.14 27.92
N ALA A 37 -12.16 -7.43 28.01
CA ALA A 37 -12.32 -8.26 29.20
C ALA A 37 -11.30 -7.94 30.31
N VAL A 38 -10.13 -7.37 29.97
CA VAL A 38 -9.09 -7.04 30.95
C VAL A 38 -9.14 -5.57 31.35
N ILE A 39 -9.37 -5.32 32.64
CA ILE A 39 -9.47 -3.96 33.19
C ILE A 39 -8.26 -3.68 34.07
N ALA A 40 -7.52 -2.60 33.79
CA ALA A 40 -6.42 -2.11 34.62
C ALA A 40 -6.81 -0.79 35.30
N LEU A 41 -6.86 -0.77 36.63
CA LEU A 41 -7.19 0.42 37.41
C LEU A 41 -6.04 0.90 38.27
N ASN A 42 -5.87 2.22 38.32
CA ASN A 42 -5.00 2.87 39.29
C ASN A 42 -5.63 2.76 40.69
N ILE A 43 -4.84 2.43 41.73
CA ILE A 43 -5.39 2.32 43.09
C ILE A 43 -6.02 3.61 43.63
N ARG A 44 -5.72 4.77 43.04
CA ARG A 44 -6.34 6.06 43.40
C ARG A 44 -7.63 6.35 42.65
N ASP A 45 -8.02 5.56 41.64
CA ASP A 45 -9.27 5.73 40.91
C ASP A 45 -10.45 5.17 41.71
N LYS A 46 -10.95 5.98 42.66
CA LYS A 46 -12.09 5.61 43.51
C LYS A 46 -13.36 5.31 42.69
N LYS A 47 -13.59 6.03 41.58
CA LYS A 47 -14.78 5.85 40.74
C LYS A 47 -14.73 4.52 40.00
N GLY A 48 -13.60 4.21 39.38
CA GLY A 48 -13.36 2.92 38.73
C GLY A 48 -13.46 1.75 39.72
N LEU A 49 -12.86 1.89 40.90
CA LEU A 49 -12.92 0.85 41.95
C LEU A 49 -14.35 0.60 42.45
N ASN A 50 -15.15 1.66 42.61
CA ASN A 50 -16.56 1.51 42.99
C ASN A 50 -17.37 0.79 41.89
N ARG A 51 -17.12 1.10 40.61
CA ARG A 51 -17.76 0.41 39.48
C ARG A 51 -17.45 -1.08 39.44
N ILE A 52 -16.20 -1.44 39.73
CA ILE A 52 -15.81 -2.86 39.82
C ILE A 52 -16.49 -3.53 41.01
N LYS A 53 -16.51 -2.88 42.19
CA LYS A 53 -17.19 -3.43 43.37
C LYS A 53 -18.70 -3.62 43.17
N SER A 54 -19.34 -2.80 42.34
CA SER A 54 -20.78 -2.91 42.06
C SER A 54 -21.13 -3.99 41.03
N ASN A 55 -20.16 -4.53 40.28
CA ASN A 55 -20.41 -5.58 39.29
C ASN A 55 -19.85 -6.93 39.80
N PRO A 56 -20.72 -7.91 40.16
CA PRO A 56 -20.27 -9.20 40.68
C PRO A 56 -19.48 -10.02 39.66
N ASN A 57 -19.69 -9.79 38.36
CA ASN A 57 -19.05 -10.49 37.25
C ASN A 57 -17.64 -9.99 36.94
N ILE A 58 -17.18 -8.95 37.64
CA ILE A 58 -15.79 -8.48 37.54
C ILE A 58 -15.00 -9.01 38.75
N ILE A 59 -13.99 -9.83 38.48
CA ILE A 59 -13.16 -10.46 39.50
C ILE A 59 -11.70 -9.96 39.42
N PRO A 60 -10.98 -9.81 40.54
CA PRO A 60 -9.55 -9.54 40.51
C PRO A 60 -8.77 -10.70 39.91
N PHE A 61 -7.73 -10.41 39.12
CA PHE A 61 -6.81 -11.46 38.64
C PHE A 61 -6.07 -12.15 39.79
N SER A 62 -5.98 -11.55 40.98
CA SER A 62 -5.43 -12.27 42.13
C SER A 62 -6.35 -13.39 42.64
N GLU A 63 -7.65 -13.33 42.35
CA GLU A 63 -8.65 -14.30 42.81
C GLU A 63 -8.61 -15.59 41.98
N ILE A 64 -8.28 -15.49 40.67
CA ILE A 64 -8.23 -16.64 39.75
C ILE A 64 -7.13 -17.65 40.09
N LYS A 65 -6.15 -17.30 40.94
CA LYS A 65 -5.14 -18.23 41.47
C LYS A 65 -5.75 -19.37 42.31
N SER A 66 -6.97 -19.19 42.78
CA SER A 66 -7.67 -20.14 43.66
C SER A 66 -9.06 -20.42 43.10
N ILE A 67 -9.21 -21.55 42.42
CA ILE A 67 -10.50 -22.03 41.91
C ILE A 67 -11.55 -22.08 43.04
N LYS A 68 -11.13 -22.45 44.26
CA LYS A 68 -12.00 -22.46 45.45
C LYS A 68 -12.62 -21.09 45.73
N SER A 69 -11.89 -20.00 45.49
CA SER A 69 -12.39 -18.64 45.69
C SER A 69 -13.48 -18.30 44.67
N VAL A 70 -13.26 -18.67 43.42
CA VAL A 70 -14.20 -18.45 42.31
C VAL A 70 -15.47 -19.28 42.51
N VAL A 71 -15.36 -20.56 42.83
CA VAL A 71 -16.51 -21.43 43.15
C VAL A 71 -17.32 -20.87 44.32
N ARG A 72 -16.66 -20.37 45.37
CA ARG A 72 -17.34 -19.76 46.51
C ARG A 72 -18.11 -18.49 46.11
N ARG A 73 -17.58 -17.72 45.18
CA ARG A 73 -18.16 -16.45 44.71
C ARG A 73 -19.44 -16.66 43.88
N PHE A 74 -19.47 -17.71 43.07
CA PHE A 74 -20.61 -18.03 42.19
C PHE A 74 -21.51 -19.13 42.75
N LYS A 75 -21.38 -19.47 44.04
CA LYS A 75 -22.14 -20.55 44.70
C LYS A 75 -23.67 -20.37 44.58
N ASP A 76 -24.14 -19.15 44.74
CA ASP A 76 -25.58 -18.83 44.74
C ASP A 76 -26.13 -18.51 43.34
N ASN A 77 -25.25 -18.41 42.34
CA ASN A 77 -25.60 -18.18 40.94
C ASN A 77 -24.60 -18.90 40.03
N PRO A 78 -24.74 -20.24 39.87
CA PRO A 78 -23.75 -21.08 39.17
C PRO A 78 -23.87 -21.03 37.65
N HIS A 79 -24.69 -20.14 37.07
CA HIS A 79 -24.77 -19.97 35.62
C HIS A 79 -23.39 -19.62 35.06
N HIS A 80 -22.95 -20.36 34.05
CA HIS A 80 -21.61 -20.24 33.42
C HIS A 80 -20.41 -20.59 34.32
N LEU A 81 -20.61 -21.20 35.50
CA LEU A 81 -19.49 -21.54 36.40
C LEU A 81 -18.49 -22.52 35.76
N GLU A 82 -18.97 -23.51 35.00
CA GLU A 82 -18.10 -24.43 34.26
C GLU A 82 -17.25 -23.70 33.22
N GLU A 83 -17.88 -22.85 32.38
CA GLU A 83 -17.20 -22.04 31.37
C GLU A 83 -16.18 -21.07 31.98
N ILE A 84 -16.49 -20.47 33.14
CA ILE A 84 -15.58 -19.61 33.89
C ILE A 84 -14.37 -20.41 34.41
N ILE A 85 -14.58 -21.62 34.90
CA ILE A 85 -13.50 -22.50 35.37
C ILE A 85 -12.59 -22.90 34.21
N GLU A 86 -13.16 -23.24 33.05
CA GLU A 86 -12.39 -23.53 31.83
C GLU A 86 -11.49 -22.36 31.43
N ILE A 87 -12.04 -21.14 31.31
CA ILE A 87 -11.25 -19.93 30.99
C ILE A 87 -10.10 -19.72 31.98
N ILE A 88 -10.33 -19.94 33.27
CA ILE A 88 -9.31 -19.76 34.31
C ILE A 88 -8.24 -20.84 34.20
N ASN A 89 -8.63 -22.10 33.97
CA ASN A 89 -7.68 -23.20 33.79
C ASN A 89 -6.82 -22.97 32.55
N ASP A 90 -7.44 -22.63 31.41
CA ASP A 90 -6.72 -22.31 30.17
C ASP A 90 -5.68 -21.21 30.39
N PHE A 91 -6.02 -20.18 31.18
CA PHE A 91 -5.09 -19.11 31.52
C PHE A 91 -3.95 -19.57 32.45
N MET A 92 -4.27 -20.36 33.48
CA MET A 92 -3.30 -20.80 34.50
C MET A 92 -2.37 -21.91 34.02
N GLU A 93 -2.85 -22.75 33.12
CA GLU A 93 -2.11 -23.87 32.53
C GLU A 93 -1.35 -23.47 31.25
N TYR A 94 -1.52 -22.23 30.77
CA TYR A 94 -0.81 -21.73 29.60
C TYR A 94 0.72 -21.77 29.78
N GLU A 95 1.39 -22.65 29.04
CA GLU A 95 2.84 -22.78 29.07
C GLU A 95 3.54 -21.62 28.37
N ILE A 96 4.38 -20.88 29.11
CA ILE A 96 5.23 -19.84 28.54
C ILE A 96 6.59 -20.47 28.21
N HIS A 97 6.84 -20.73 26.92
CA HIS A 97 8.14 -21.19 26.46
C HIS A 97 9.20 -20.09 26.59
N VAL A 98 10.26 -20.36 27.36
CA VAL A 98 11.39 -19.44 27.55
C VAL A 98 12.62 -19.99 26.85
N VAL A 99 13.14 -19.24 25.88
CA VAL A 99 14.43 -19.54 25.23
C VAL A 99 15.48 -18.56 25.72
N THR A 100 16.48 -19.06 26.44
CA THR A 100 17.59 -18.25 26.95
C THR A 100 18.76 -18.30 25.97
N LEU A 101 19.18 -17.15 25.46
CA LEU A 101 20.32 -17.03 24.55
C LEU A 101 21.54 -16.45 25.28
N PRO A 102 22.77 -16.98 25.05
CA PRO A 102 24.00 -16.40 25.56
C PRO A 102 24.17 -14.92 25.17
N ARG A 103 24.82 -14.11 26.02
CA ARG A 103 25.11 -12.70 25.70
C ARG A 103 26.01 -12.52 24.47
N SER A 104 26.79 -13.53 24.12
CA SER A 104 27.64 -13.58 22.92
C SER A 104 26.89 -13.93 21.63
N THR A 105 25.58 -14.24 21.72
CA THR A 105 24.79 -14.61 20.54
C THR A 105 24.71 -13.43 19.57
N SER A 106 25.02 -13.67 18.29
CA SER A 106 24.93 -12.63 17.27
C SER A 106 23.49 -12.11 17.14
N SER A 107 23.35 -10.83 16.77
CA SER A 107 22.01 -10.25 16.55
C SER A 107 21.22 -11.02 15.49
N GLU A 108 21.90 -11.59 14.50
CA GLU A 108 21.32 -12.46 13.46
C GLU A 108 20.68 -13.71 14.08
N ARG A 109 21.40 -14.43 14.93
CA ARG A 109 20.90 -15.65 15.57
C ARG A 109 19.83 -15.37 16.61
N ILE A 110 19.85 -14.18 17.23
CA ILE A 110 18.76 -13.70 18.09
C ILE A 110 17.50 -13.48 17.26
N VAL A 111 17.59 -12.76 16.14
CA VAL A 111 16.47 -12.50 15.23
C VAL A 111 15.92 -13.81 14.67
N GLU A 112 16.77 -14.71 14.17
CA GLU A 112 16.35 -16.02 13.62
C GLU A 112 15.66 -16.88 14.69
N THR A 113 16.21 -16.95 15.90
CA THR A 113 15.59 -17.68 17.00
C THR A 113 14.23 -17.07 17.34
N PHE A 114 14.13 -15.74 17.38
CA PHE A 114 12.88 -15.05 17.66
C PHE A 114 11.84 -15.24 16.54
N GLU A 115 12.24 -15.22 15.28
CA GLU A 115 11.37 -15.54 14.13
C GLU A 115 10.91 -17.00 14.15
N ARG A 116 11.81 -17.95 14.43
CA ARG A 116 11.49 -19.38 14.50
C ARG A 116 10.51 -19.68 15.64
N VAL A 117 10.67 -19.02 16.79
CA VAL A 117 9.75 -19.14 17.93
C VAL A 117 8.40 -18.47 17.63
N ASN A 118 8.39 -17.33 16.94
CA ASN A 118 7.15 -16.63 16.57
C ASN A 118 6.49 -17.16 15.28
N ARG A 119 6.90 -18.32 14.78
CA ARG A 119 6.47 -18.84 13.46
C ARG A 119 4.99 -19.24 13.41
N THR A 120 4.40 -19.62 14.55
CA THR A 120 2.95 -19.87 14.72
C THR A 120 2.17 -18.59 15.04
N GLY A 121 2.84 -17.50 15.41
CA GLY A 121 2.24 -16.18 15.65
C GLY A 121 2.34 -15.25 14.43
N LYS A 122 2.03 -13.95 14.63
CA LYS A 122 2.20 -12.95 13.57
C LYS A 122 3.70 -12.81 13.22
N PRO A 123 4.12 -13.11 11.97
CA PRO A 123 5.53 -13.01 11.58
C PRO A 123 6.00 -11.55 11.67
N LEU A 124 7.22 -11.36 12.15
CA LEU A 124 7.79 -10.03 12.34
C LEU A 124 8.29 -9.47 11.01
N SER A 125 7.86 -8.24 10.73
CA SER A 125 8.35 -7.47 9.59
C SER A 125 9.81 -7.05 9.80
N VAL A 126 10.49 -6.67 8.72
CA VAL A 126 11.83 -6.05 8.82
C VAL A 126 11.76 -4.81 9.70
N PHE A 127 10.67 -4.06 9.59
CA PHE A 127 10.41 -2.88 10.40
C PHE A 127 10.34 -3.18 11.90
N ASP A 128 9.66 -4.26 12.31
CA ASP A 128 9.55 -4.65 13.73
C ASP A 128 10.90 -5.06 14.32
N LEU A 129 11.68 -5.84 13.57
CA LEU A 129 13.00 -6.29 13.99
C LEU A 129 13.99 -5.11 14.08
N LEU A 130 13.98 -4.24 13.08
CA LEU A 130 14.81 -3.04 13.07
C LEU A 130 14.40 -2.07 14.19
N THR A 131 13.10 -1.99 14.52
CA THR A 131 12.59 -1.19 15.65
C THR A 131 13.25 -1.61 16.96
N ALA A 132 13.29 -2.92 17.24
CA ALA A 132 13.92 -3.44 18.45
C ALA A 132 15.43 -3.12 18.48
N ARG A 133 16.10 -3.27 17.34
CA ARG A 133 17.55 -3.05 17.22
C ARG A 133 17.95 -1.59 17.34
N LEU A 134 17.18 -0.68 16.77
CA LEU A 134 17.47 0.76 16.75
C LEU A 134 17.10 1.45 18.07
N TYR A 135 16.22 0.85 18.86
CA TYR A 135 15.79 1.40 20.16
C TYR A 135 16.96 1.63 21.13
N LYS A 136 17.95 0.72 21.18
CA LYS A 136 19.14 0.88 22.04
C LYS A 136 20.02 2.08 21.66
N TYR A 137 19.86 2.60 20.45
CA TYR A 137 20.55 3.80 19.95
C TYR A 137 19.67 5.05 20.03
N GLY A 138 18.53 4.99 20.74
CA GLY A 138 17.61 6.12 20.91
C GLY A 138 16.67 6.37 19.72
N VAL A 139 16.76 5.58 18.65
CA VAL A 139 15.90 5.74 17.46
C VAL A 139 14.59 4.97 17.67
N LYS A 140 13.50 5.72 17.85
CA LYS A 140 12.16 5.18 18.10
C LYS A 140 11.35 5.09 16.79
N LEU A 141 11.59 4.06 16.00
CA LEU A 141 10.97 3.88 14.68
C LEU A 141 9.43 4.00 14.68
N ARG A 142 8.74 3.47 15.70
CA ARG A 142 7.28 3.58 15.81
C ARG A 142 6.79 5.00 16.02
N ASP A 143 7.57 5.84 16.71
CA ASP A 143 7.23 7.26 16.88
C ASP A 143 7.46 8.01 15.56
N LEU A 144 8.56 7.70 14.85
CA LEU A 144 8.83 8.26 13.52
C LEU A 144 7.74 7.90 12.50
N LEU A 145 7.28 6.65 12.51
CA LEU A 145 6.17 6.22 11.65
C LEU A 145 4.87 6.96 11.98
N LYS A 146 4.49 7.06 13.25
CA LYS A 146 3.30 7.83 13.66
C LYS A 146 3.37 9.31 13.26
N SER A 147 4.56 9.91 13.28
CA SER A 147 4.76 11.27 12.79
C SER A 147 4.63 11.35 11.27
N ALA A 148 5.15 10.36 10.54
CA ALA A 148 5.02 10.29 9.09
C ALA A 148 3.55 10.12 8.67
N GLU A 149 2.80 9.24 9.33
CA GLU A 149 1.36 9.00 9.09
C GLU A 149 0.49 10.24 9.25
N LYS A 150 0.94 11.23 10.03
CA LYS A 150 0.23 12.51 10.20
C LYS A 150 0.59 13.56 9.15
N THR A 151 1.69 13.35 8.44
CA THR A 151 2.31 14.39 7.59
C THR A 151 2.25 14.03 6.11
N TYR A 152 2.36 12.74 5.78
CA TYR A 152 2.58 12.26 4.43
C TYR A 152 1.45 11.35 4.00
N THR A 153 0.92 11.56 2.80
CA THR A 153 -0.22 10.78 2.27
C THR A 153 0.22 9.39 1.81
N PHE A 154 1.48 9.22 1.38
CA PHE A 154 1.97 7.92 0.90
C PHE A 154 1.80 6.78 1.94
N THR A 155 1.78 7.10 3.24
CA THR A 155 1.67 6.11 4.32
C THR A 155 0.32 5.41 4.37
N GLU A 156 -0.72 5.98 3.74
CA GLU A 156 -2.03 5.34 3.60
C GLU A 156 -1.99 4.15 2.62
N TYR A 157 -0.99 4.12 1.72
CA TYR A 157 -0.92 3.19 0.61
C TYR A 157 0.29 2.25 0.66
N LEU A 158 1.35 2.62 1.38
CA LEU A 158 2.64 1.92 1.38
C LEU A 158 3.03 1.45 2.77
N SER A 159 3.70 0.30 2.84
CA SER A 159 4.20 -0.24 4.10
C SER A 159 5.39 0.58 4.63
N PRO A 160 5.62 0.61 5.96
CA PRO A 160 6.80 1.26 6.55
C PRO A 160 8.14 0.71 6.04
N GLU A 161 8.17 -0.54 5.57
CA GLU A 161 9.37 -1.14 4.96
C GLU A 161 9.79 -0.40 3.69
N THR A 162 8.87 0.25 2.98
CA THR A 162 9.16 1.08 1.80
C THR A 162 10.09 2.25 2.16
N VAL A 163 9.89 2.87 3.33
CA VAL A 163 10.79 3.93 3.83
C VAL A 163 12.19 3.37 4.05
N LEU A 164 12.31 2.19 4.65
CA LEU A 164 13.59 1.51 4.87
C LEU A 164 14.31 1.18 3.57
N LYS A 165 13.58 0.75 2.54
CA LYS A 165 14.15 0.47 1.22
C LYS A 165 14.71 1.74 0.57
N VAL A 166 14.00 2.87 0.66
CA VAL A 166 14.53 4.15 0.16
C VAL A 166 15.78 4.58 0.94
N ILE A 167 15.79 4.46 2.28
CA ILE A 167 16.99 4.71 3.09
C ILE A 167 18.16 3.83 2.63
N ALA A 168 17.90 2.54 2.36
CA ALA A 168 18.93 1.61 1.89
C ALA A 168 19.54 2.06 0.55
N LEU A 169 18.73 2.42 -0.45
CA LEU A 169 19.23 2.95 -1.72
C LEU A 169 20.04 4.24 -1.54
N LEU A 170 19.55 5.18 -0.73
CA LEU A 170 20.25 6.45 -0.45
C LEU A 170 21.58 6.24 0.28
N ARG A 171 21.74 5.14 1.00
CA ARG A 171 22.99 4.72 1.65
C ARG A 171 23.87 3.80 0.80
N GLY A 172 23.49 3.53 -0.45
CA GLY A 172 24.21 2.60 -1.33
C GLY A 172 24.20 1.15 -0.82
N LYS A 173 23.12 0.73 -0.16
CA LYS A 173 22.91 -0.63 0.35
C LYS A 173 21.94 -1.39 -0.53
N GLU A 174 22.08 -2.71 -0.53
CA GLU A 174 21.17 -3.61 -1.23
C GLU A 174 19.75 -3.59 -0.62
N LEU A 175 18.75 -3.97 -1.41
CA LEU A 175 17.36 -4.08 -0.95
C LEU A 175 16.99 -5.43 -0.33
N LYS A 176 17.96 -6.34 -0.19
CA LYS A 176 17.74 -7.65 0.45
C LYS A 176 17.41 -7.49 1.94
N ARG A 177 16.55 -8.37 2.46
CA ARG A 177 16.13 -8.40 3.88
C ARG A 177 17.30 -8.24 4.85
N ARG A 178 18.41 -8.95 4.61
CA ARG A 178 19.62 -8.88 5.45
C ARG A 178 20.19 -7.45 5.53
N ALA A 179 20.38 -6.81 4.37
CA ALA A 179 20.92 -5.45 4.32
C ALA A 179 20.00 -4.44 5.01
N LEU A 180 18.68 -4.60 4.88
CA LEU A 180 17.71 -3.75 5.57
C LEU A 180 17.76 -3.92 7.10
N LEU A 181 17.91 -5.15 7.59
CA LEU A 181 18.08 -5.44 9.03
C LEU A 181 19.41 -4.90 9.57
N GLU A 182 20.38 -4.65 8.68
CA GLU A 182 21.72 -4.15 9.01
C GLU A 182 21.85 -2.62 9.01
N LEU A 183 20.83 -1.86 8.58
CA LEU A 183 20.84 -0.38 8.52
C LEU A 183 21.27 0.32 9.83
N GLU A 184 22.44 0.93 9.82
CA GLU A 184 23.08 1.54 10.99
C GLU A 184 22.29 2.71 11.61
N ALA A 185 22.40 2.90 12.92
CA ALA A 185 21.68 3.96 13.64
C ALA A 185 22.19 5.39 13.35
N LYS A 186 23.43 5.52 12.86
CA LYS A 186 24.03 6.82 12.53
C LYS A 186 23.16 7.56 11.51
N ASN A 187 22.83 8.83 11.77
CA ASN A 187 22.00 9.71 10.94
C ASN A 187 20.62 9.16 10.54
N PHE A 188 20.13 8.11 11.22
CA PHE A 188 18.95 7.38 10.78
C PHE A 188 17.68 8.25 10.78
N ILE A 189 17.53 9.18 11.74
CA ILE A 189 16.35 10.06 11.84
C ILE A 189 16.29 11.01 10.63
N GLU A 190 17.44 11.57 10.23
CA GLU A 190 17.53 12.46 9.07
C GLU A 190 17.25 11.69 7.77
N ASP A 191 17.83 10.50 7.63
CA ASP A 191 17.58 9.63 6.48
C ASP A 191 16.11 9.20 6.40
N TRP A 192 15.47 8.92 7.54
CA TRP A 192 14.04 8.65 7.61
C TRP A 192 13.21 9.83 7.09
N GLN A 193 13.49 11.04 7.56
CA GLN A 193 12.80 12.25 7.09
C GLN A 193 13.00 12.45 5.59
N LYS A 194 14.25 12.33 5.09
CA LYS A 194 14.58 12.45 3.66
C LYS A 194 13.85 11.40 2.83
N ALA A 195 13.80 10.15 3.28
CA ALA A 195 13.09 9.07 2.61
C ALA A 195 11.57 9.30 2.58
N CYS A 196 10.97 9.76 3.68
CA CYS A 196 9.55 10.13 3.71
C CYS A 196 9.24 11.26 2.72
N SER A 197 10.01 12.35 2.71
CA SER A 197 9.80 13.44 1.76
C SER A 197 10.00 13.01 0.31
N ALA A 198 10.95 12.10 0.05
CA ALA A 198 11.17 11.52 -1.26
C ALA A 198 10.00 10.62 -1.73
N LEU A 199 9.46 9.79 -0.84
CA LEU A 199 8.29 8.96 -1.11
C LEU A 199 7.05 9.80 -1.36
N GLU A 200 6.87 10.88 -0.61
CA GLU A 200 5.78 11.82 -0.85
C GLU A 200 5.91 12.50 -2.22
N ALA A 201 7.13 12.92 -2.61
CA ALA A 201 7.36 13.48 -3.95
C ALA A 201 7.08 12.47 -5.06
N ALA A 202 7.47 11.20 -4.87
CA ALA A 202 7.18 10.12 -5.81
C ALA A 202 5.67 9.82 -5.89
N TYR A 203 4.98 9.77 -4.74
CA TYR A 203 3.53 9.61 -4.66
C TYR A 203 2.80 10.72 -5.42
N ASN A 204 3.20 11.98 -5.20
CA ASN A 204 2.63 13.13 -5.89
C ASN A 204 2.92 13.10 -7.39
N ARG A 205 4.12 12.68 -7.82
CA ARG A 205 4.43 12.52 -9.25
C ARG A 205 3.57 11.45 -9.91
N VAL A 206 3.38 10.30 -9.26
CA VAL A 206 2.56 9.23 -9.88
C VAL A 206 1.09 9.62 -9.94
N THR A 207 0.57 10.35 -8.94
CA THR A 207 -0.84 10.75 -8.86
C THR A 207 -1.17 12.08 -9.55
N ASP A 208 -0.18 12.83 -10.02
CA ASP A 208 -0.42 14.02 -10.86
C ASP A 208 -1.00 13.60 -12.22
N LEU A 209 -2.23 14.06 -12.49
CA LEU A 209 -3.05 13.71 -13.65
C LEU A 209 -2.77 14.56 -14.88
N LYS A 210 -1.87 15.55 -14.79
CA LYS A 210 -1.52 16.46 -15.88
C LYS A 210 -0.06 16.32 -16.27
N ASN A 211 0.84 16.52 -15.32
CA ASN A 211 2.28 16.57 -15.55
C ASN A 211 3.02 15.35 -14.99
N GLY A 212 2.31 14.48 -14.27
CA GLY A 212 2.85 13.25 -13.71
C GLY A 212 2.52 12.02 -14.54
N TYR A 213 2.11 10.95 -13.85
CA TYR A 213 1.87 9.65 -14.47
C TYR A 213 0.41 9.20 -14.50
N GLY A 214 -0.55 10.04 -14.11
CA GLY A 214 -1.97 9.75 -14.34
C GLY A 214 -2.55 8.62 -13.48
N VAL A 215 -1.92 8.27 -12.35
CA VAL A 215 -2.45 7.26 -11.43
C VAL A 215 -3.62 7.88 -10.65
N LEU A 216 -4.83 7.71 -11.18
CA LEU A 216 -6.04 8.31 -10.60
C LEU A 216 -6.30 7.80 -9.17
N ASP A 217 -6.12 6.50 -8.94
CA ASP A 217 -6.23 5.85 -7.62
C ASP A 217 -5.01 4.97 -7.41
N PHE A 218 -4.22 5.26 -6.38
CA PHE A 218 -2.94 4.58 -6.17
C PHE A 218 -3.12 3.07 -5.95
N LYS A 219 -4.11 2.66 -5.16
CA LYS A 219 -4.33 1.25 -4.82
C LYS A 219 -4.81 0.44 -6.03
N LYS A 220 -5.62 1.05 -6.89
CA LYS A 220 -6.25 0.38 -8.04
C LYS A 220 -5.40 0.45 -9.31
N TRP A 221 -4.77 1.59 -9.58
CA TRP A 221 -4.21 1.94 -10.89
C TRP A 221 -2.68 2.08 -10.92
N MET A 222 -1.97 1.96 -9.79
CA MET A 222 -0.52 1.88 -9.83
C MET A 222 -0.08 0.57 -10.52
N PRO A 223 0.72 0.60 -11.60
CA PRO A 223 1.14 -0.62 -12.30
C PRO A 223 1.96 -1.55 -11.42
N TYR A 224 2.98 -0.99 -10.76
CA TYR A 224 3.84 -1.69 -9.81
C TYR A 224 4.11 -0.82 -8.59
N ASN A 225 3.61 -1.21 -7.41
CA ASN A 225 3.86 -0.47 -6.18
C ASN A 225 5.36 -0.39 -5.84
N THR A 226 6.13 -1.39 -6.24
CA THR A 226 7.58 -1.48 -5.98
C THR A 226 8.39 -0.40 -6.69
N MET A 227 7.93 0.10 -7.84
CA MET A 227 8.60 1.18 -8.58
C MET A 227 8.66 2.50 -7.80
N ILE A 228 7.82 2.70 -6.77
CA ILE A 228 7.87 3.93 -5.98
C ILE A 228 9.19 4.07 -5.19
N VAL A 229 9.85 2.96 -4.87
CA VAL A 229 11.14 2.94 -4.16
C VAL A 229 12.25 3.56 -5.01
N PRO A 230 12.57 3.04 -6.22
CA PRO A 230 13.57 3.66 -7.07
C PRO A 230 13.15 5.05 -7.53
N LEU A 231 11.85 5.30 -7.81
CA LEU A 231 11.38 6.64 -8.17
C LEU A 231 11.67 7.67 -7.07
N ALA A 232 11.34 7.36 -5.81
CA ALA A 232 11.63 8.22 -4.67
C ALA A 232 13.13 8.48 -4.51
N ALA A 233 13.94 7.42 -4.59
CA ALA A 233 15.39 7.54 -4.48
C ALA A 233 15.98 8.39 -5.62
N LEU A 234 15.52 8.23 -6.87
CA LEU A 234 15.94 9.03 -8.03
C LEU A 234 15.57 10.51 -7.88
N LEU A 235 14.33 10.81 -7.48
CA LEU A 235 13.88 12.20 -7.24
C LEU A 235 14.65 12.86 -6.09
N SER A 236 14.98 12.09 -5.04
CA SER A 236 15.80 12.58 -3.94
C SER A 236 17.24 12.86 -4.39
N HIS A 237 17.80 11.96 -5.21
CA HIS A 237 19.15 12.08 -5.77
C HIS A 237 19.28 13.31 -6.66
N LEU A 238 18.30 13.56 -7.55
CA LEU A 238 18.25 14.76 -8.38
C LEU A 238 18.45 16.04 -7.56
N LYS A 239 17.68 16.17 -6.48
CA LYS A 239 17.71 17.32 -5.59
C LYS A 239 19.04 17.42 -4.83
N SER A 240 19.48 16.35 -4.20
CA SER A 240 20.69 16.40 -3.37
C SER A 240 21.97 16.60 -4.19
N SER A 241 21.98 16.14 -5.43
CA SER A 241 23.13 16.25 -6.34
C SER A 241 23.06 17.48 -7.24
N LYS A 242 22.03 18.33 -7.09
CA LYS A 242 21.79 19.54 -7.92
C LYS A 242 21.72 19.22 -9.42
N LEU A 243 21.13 18.08 -9.78
CA LEU A 243 20.97 17.59 -11.15
C LEU A 243 19.58 17.88 -11.74
N GLU A 244 18.78 18.74 -11.09
CA GLU A 244 17.43 19.11 -11.53
C GLU A 244 17.48 19.87 -12.86
N THR A 245 17.23 19.15 -13.95
CA THR A 245 17.09 19.68 -15.30
C THR A 245 15.91 19.00 -15.99
N LYS A 246 15.31 19.66 -17.00
CA LYS A 246 14.25 19.05 -17.81
C LYS A 246 14.69 17.70 -18.37
N SER A 247 15.91 17.63 -18.94
CA SER A 247 16.48 16.41 -19.51
C SER A 247 16.54 15.27 -18.49
N ASN A 248 16.98 15.53 -17.25
CA ASN A 248 17.05 14.47 -16.24
C ASN A 248 15.68 14.04 -15.72
N TYR A 249 14.67 14.92 -15.68
CA TYR A 249 13.29 14.50 -15.44
C TYR A 249 12.76 13.64 -16.59
N ASP A 250 13.03 14.00 -17.85
CA ASP A 250 12.65 13.22 -19.02
C ASP A 250 13.27 11.80 -18.98
N LYS A 251 14.50 11.65 -18.46
CA LYS A 251 15.15 10.33 -18.23
C LYS A 251 14.38 9.48 -17.22
N ILE A 252 13.94 10.06 -16.10
CA ILE A 252 13.12 9.37 -15.09
C ILE A 252 11.76 8.98 -15.69
N ASP A 253 11.15 9.86 -16.47
CA ASP A 253 9.85 9.58 -17.10
C ASP A 253 9.96 8.45 -18.11
N ARG A 254 11.01 8.46 -18.95
CA ARG A 254 11.32 7.39 -19.89
C ARG A 254 11.58 6.07 -19.17
N TRP A 255 12.32 6.09 -18.06
CA TRP A 255 12.50 4.91 -17.21
C TRP A 255 11.16 4.37 -16.69
N TYR A 256 10.29 5.24 -16.19
CA TYR A 256 8.99 4.84 -15.63
C TYR A 256 8.12 4.14 -16.67
N TRP A 257 7.93 4.77 -17.84
CA TRP A 257 7.05 4.24 -18.88
C TRP A 257 7.63 2.98 -19.53
N ALA A 258 8.93 2.97 -19.86
CA ALA A 258 9.57 1.78 -20.44
C ALA A 258 9.51 0.60 -19.48
N SER A 259 9.68 0.81 -18.16
CA SER A 259 9.57 -0.25 -17.16
C SER A 259 8.18 -0.89 -17.10
N ILE A 260 7.13 -0.09 -17.27
CA ILE A 260 5.75 -0.59 -17.29
C ILE A 260 5.48 -1.38 -18.56
N PHE A 261 5.79 -0.80 -19.72
CA PHE A 261 5.44 -1.40 -21.01
C PHE A 261 6.37 -2.55 -21.43
N SER A 262 7.47 -2.78 -20.71
CA SER A 262 8.33 -3.98 -20.83
C SER A 262 8.05 -5.05 -19.76
N ASN A 263 7.02 -4.87 -18.92
CA ASN A 263 6.72 -5.71 -17.77
C ASN A 263 7.93 -5.95 -16.83
N ARG A 264 8.80 -4.94 -16.70
CA ARG A 264 10.12 -5.09 -16.06
C ARG A 264 10.04 -5.53 -14.61
N TYR A 265 8.95 -5.21 -13.92
CA TYR A 265 8.78 -5.45 -12.48
C TYR A 265 7.85 -6.64 -12.15
N ASP A 266 7.57 -7.54 -13.10
CA ASP A 266 6.76 -8.75 -12.83
C ASP A 266 7.43 -9.72 -11.84
N GLN A 267 8.76 -9.74 -11.79
CA GLN A 267 9.55 -10.62 -10.92
C GLN A 267 10.75 -9.89 -10.31
N ALA A 268 11.33 -10.46 -9.24
CA ALA A 268 12.59 -9.99 -8.63
C ALA A 268 12.65 -8.46 -8.36
N THR A 269 11.54 -7.88 -7.90
CA THR A 269 11.31 -6.43 -7.86
C THR A 269 12.32 -5.63 -7.06
N ASP A 270 12.89 -6.18 -5.98
CA ASP A 270 13.89 -5.49 -5.16
C ASP A 270 15.26 -5.39 -5.87
N THR A 271 15.72 -6.48 -6.48
CA THR A 271 16.97 -6.49 -7.27
C THR A 271 16.86 -5.55 -8.48
N ILE A 272 15.70 -5.53 -9.13
CA ILE A 272 15.44 -4.65 -10.27
C ILE A 272 15.37 -3.19 -9.81
N SER A 273 14.70 -2.91 -8.69
CA SER A 273 14.66 -1.55 -8.11
C SER A 273 16.05 -0.99 -7.82
N GLU A 274 16.92 -1.80 -7.22
CA GLU A 274 18.30 -1.42 -6.94
C GLU A 274 19.10 -1.19 -8.23
N ARG A 275 19.01 -2.12 -9.18
CA ARG A 275 19.69 -2.00 -10.48
C ARG A 275 19.26 -0.74 -11.21
N ASP A 276 17.95 -0.51 -11.30
CA ASP A 276 17.38 0.63 -12.03
C ASP A 276 17.73 1.95 -11.37
N PHE A 277 17.70 2.03 -10.03
CA PHE A 277 18.17 3.22 -9.32
C PHE A 277 19.62 3.55 -9.70
N ASN A 278 20.52 2.57 -9.68
CA ASN A 278 21.92 2.76 -10.01
C ASN A 278 22.13 3.12 -11.50
N GLN A 279 21.46 2.41 -12.41
CA GLN A 279 21.58 2.63 -13.86
C GLN A 279 21.02 4.00 -14.26
N VAL A 280 19.84 4.39 -13.76
CA VAL A 280 19.25 5.70 -14.09
C VAL A 280 20.02 6.83 -13.42
N ARG A 281 20.56 6.62 -12.20
CA ARG A 281 21.49 7.57 -11.58
C ARG A 281 22.71 7.82 -12.47
N LYS A 282 23.37 6.75 -12.93
CA LYS A 282 24.51 6.86 -13.84
C LYS A 282 24.12 7.54 -15.15
N TRP A 283 22.95 7.23 -15.69
CA TRP A 283 22.42 7.90 -16.89
C TRP A 283 22.23 9.41 -16.69
N MET A 284 21.77 9.85 -15.52
CA MET A 284 21.63 11.29 -15.23
C MET A 284 22.98 12.01 -15.06
N GLU A 285 24.00 11.33 -14.56
CA GLU A 285 25.32 11.88 -14.27
C GLU A 285 26.27 11.85 -15.48
N GLU A 286 26.23 10.77 -16.26
CA GLU A 286 27.23 10.43 -17.28
C GLU A 286 26.64 10.28 -18.69
N ASP A 287 25.31 10.45 -18.83
CA ASP A 287 24.56 10.24 -20.08
C ASP A 287 24.62 8.81 -20.66
N GLU A 288 25.00 7.83 -19.82
CA GLU A 288 24.98 6.40 -20.17
C GLU A 288 23.57 5.81 -20.10
N VAL A 289 22.91 5.68 -21.25
CA VAL A 289 21.55 5.13 -21.34
C VAL A 289 21.54 3.64 -20.89
N PRO A 290 20.62 3.21 -20.01
CA PRO A 290 20.48 1.81 -19.63
C PRO A 290 20.08 0.92 -20.81
N ASP A 291 20.62 -0.30 -20.92
CA ASP A 291 20.42 -1.14 -22.10
C ASP A 291 18.94 -1.47 -22.35
N PHE A 292 18.17 -1.78 -21.31
CA PHE A 292 16.73 -2.04 -21.47
C PHE A 292 15.93 -0.84 -21.99
N ILE A 293 16.46 0.39 -21.83
CA ILE A 293 15.87 1.61 -22.37
C ILE A 293 16.28 1.81 -23.83
N LYS A 294 17.48 1.39 -24.23
CA LYS A 294 17.94 1.37 -25.63
C LYS A 294 17.18 0.33 -26.45
N GLU A 295 16.96 -0.85 -25.86
CA GLU A 295 16.33 -2.01 -26.50
C GLU A 295 14.79 -1.93 -26.48
N PHE A 296 14.21 -0.99 -25.74
CA PHE A 296 12.76 -0.83 -25.67
C PHE A 296 12.19 -0.42 -27.03
N ASP A 297 11.33 -1.27 -27.59
CA ASP A 297 10.56 -0.99 -28.79
C ASP A 297 9.06 -0.95 -28.47
N ALA A 298 8.46 0.23 -28.65
CA ALA A 298 7.04 0.45 -28.42
C ALA A 298 6.16 -0.44 -29.32
N ASP A 299 6.60 -0.78 -30.53
CA ASP A 299 5.81 -1.61 -31.46
C ASP A 299 5.69 -3.07 -31.00
N THR A 300 6.53 -3.51 -30.07
CA THR A 300 6.53 -4.87 -29.50
C THR A 300 5.64 -5.01 -28.26
N VAL A 301 5.04 -3.93 -27.76
CA VAL A 301 4.20 -3.96 -26.56
C VAL A 301 2.93 -4.76 -26.82
N ASP A 302 2.75 -5.82 -26.02
CA ASP A 302 1.58 -6.68 -26.08
C ASP A 302 0.35 -6.00 -25.44
N LEU A 303 -0.55 -5.50 -26.29
CA LEU A 303 -1.83 -4.91 -25.88
C LEU A 303 -2.98 -5.93 -25.84
N ASP A 304 -2.72 -7.23 -26.01
CA ASP A 304 -3.72 -8.29 -25.86
C ASP A 304 -3.91 -8.72 -24.40
N VAL A 305 -3.92 -7.75 -23.48
CA VAL A 305 -4.10 -7.95 -22.04
C VAL A 305 -5.54 -7.70 -21.61
N ASP A 306 -6.14 -8.63 -20.87
CA ASP A 306 -7.54 -8.56 -20.40
C ASP A 306 -7.69 -8.44 -18.87
N ARG A 307 -6.58 -8.55 -18.12
CA ARG A 307 -6.57 -8.47 -16.65
C ARG A 307 -6.23 -7.07 -16.17
N GLN A 308 -7.08 -6.50 -15.31
CA GLN A 308 -6.83 -5.22 -14.63
C GLN A 308 -5.58 -5.21 -13.74
N SER A 309 -5.06 -6.38 -13.36
CA SER A 309 -3.81 -6.50 -12.59
C SER A 309 -2.55 -6.39 -13.46
N SER A 310 -2.66 -6.46 -14.79
CA SER A 310 -1.53 -6.30 -15.71
C SER A 310 -0.99 -4.87 -15.62
N ALA A 311 0.35 -4.75 -15.60
CA ALA A 311 1.01 -3.46 -15.59
C ALA A 311 0.77 -2.69 -16.89
N ILE A 312 0.81 -3.37 -18.04
CA ILE A 312 0.45 -2.77 -19.34
C ILE A 312 -0.98 -2.25 -19.31
N TYR A 313 -1.94 -3.04 -18.80
CA TYR A 313 -3.34 -2.61 -18.68
C TYR A 313 -3.45 -1.30 -17.88
N ARG A 314 -2.86 -1.26 -16.69
CA ARG A 314 -2.86 -0.08 -15.82
C ARG A 314 -2.10 1.08 -16.47
N GLY A 315 -1.00 0.82 -17.16
CA GLY A 315 -0.23 1.80 -17.91
C GLY A 315 -1.07 2.50 -18.98
N VAL A 316 -1.84 1.75 -19.77
CA VAL A 316 -2.75 2.32 -20.77
C VAL A 316 -3.87 3.14 -20.12
N ILE A 317 -4.45 2.65 -19.02
CA ILE A 317 -5.45 3.44 -18.25
C ILE A 317 -4.85 4.76 -17.76
N ASN A 318 -3.61 4.74 -17.27
CA ASN A 318 -2.91 5.94 -16.81
C ASN A 318 -2.63 6.91 -17.97
N LEU A 319 -2.28 6.42 -19.17
CA LEU A 319 -2.16 7.24 -20.37
C LEU A 319 -3.50 7.88 -20.76
N ILE A 320 -4.61 7.13 -20.68
CA ILE A 320 -5.97 7.66 -20.90
C ILE A 320 -6.28 8.79 -19.92
N VAL A 321 -5.95 8.61 -18.63
CA VAL A 321 -6.12 9.67 -17.62
C VAL A 321 -5.31 10.91 -17.96
N LEU A 322 -4.05 10.76 -18.39
CA LEU A 322 -3.21 11.89 -18.82
C LEU A 322 -3.73 12.60 -20.08
N LYS A 323 -4.46 11.90 -20.95
CA LYS A 323 -5.17 12.50 -22.09
C LYS A 323 -6.47 13.20 -21.70
N GLY A 324 -6.88 13.09 -20.43
CA GLY A 324 -8.00 13.81 -19.83
C GLY A 324 -9.19 12.92 -19.50
N ALA A 325 -9.35 11.76 -20.17
CA ALA A 325 -10.40 10.78 -19.92
C ALA A 325 -11.80 11.40 -19.70
N LEU A 326 -12.19 12.33 -20.58
CA LEU A 326 -13.41 13.11 -20.44
C LEU A 326 -14.64 12.20 -20.48
N ASP A 327 -15.49 12.27 -19.45
CA ASP A 327 -16.69 11.47 -19.39
C ASP A 327 -17.54 11.64 -20.65
N PHE A 328 -17.95 10.52 -21.25
CA PHE A 328 -18.59 10.48 -22.55
C PHE A 328 -19.85 11.32 -22.68
N LYS A 329 -20.58 11.58 -21.58
CA LYS A 329 -21.80 12.40 -21.60
C LYS A 329 -21.59 13.83 -21.18
N THR A 330 -20.81 14.03 -20.13
CA THR A 330 -20.69 15.36 -19.51
C THR A 330 -19.54 16.15 -20.14
N GLY A 331 -18.59 15.46 -20.76
CA GLY A 331 -17.33 16.02 -21.22
C GLY A 331 -16.46 16.51 -20.06
N GLN A 332 -16.76 16.10 -18.82
CA GLN A 332 -16.01 16.50 -17.64
C GLN A 332 -14.90 15.47 -17.33
N PRO A 333 -13.71 15.93 -16.91
CA PRO A 333 -12.63 15.07 -16.43
C PRO A 333 -13.03 14.15 -15.25
N PRO A 334 -12.40 12.98 -15.10
CA PRO A 334 -12.78 11.96 -14.12
C PRO A 334 -12.51 12.38 -12.67
N GLN A 335 -11.58 13.30 -12.43
CA GLN A 335 -11.26 13.76 -11.07
C GLN A 335 -12.40 14.51 -10.38
N PHE A 336 -13.38 15.01 -11.13
CA PHE A 336 -14.54 15.69 -10.55
C PHE A 336 -15.48 14.74 -9.80
N ASP A 337 -15.40 13.42 -10.06
CA ASP A 337 -16.27 12.43 -9.43
C ASP A 337 -15.52 11.08 -9.31
N LYS A 338 -14.31 11.12 -8.72
CA LYS A 338 -13.35 10.00 -8.70
C LYS A 338 -13.95 8.70 -8.17
N GLU A 339 -14.85 8.77 -7.20
CA GLU A 339 -15.51 7.60 -6.60
C GLU A 339 -16.45 6.87 -7.58
N LYS A 340 -16.99 7.58 -8.58
CA LYS A 340 -17.87 7.00 -9.60
C LYS A 340 -17.13 6.49 -10.83
N VAL A 341 -15.83 6.74 -10.93
CA VAL A 341 -15.03 6.33 -12.09
C VAL A 341 -14.94 4.81 -12.16
N GLN A 342 -15.48 4.26 -13.24
CA GLN A 342 -15.55 2.85 -13.53
C GLN A 342 -14.73 2.51 -14.76
N ASP A 343 -14.17 1.31 -14.75
CA ASP A 343 -13.50 0.71 -15.90
C ASP A 343 -14.52 -0.12 -16.70
N ASP A 344 -14.82 0.32 -17.91
CA ASP A 344 -15.96 -0.13 -18.70
C ASP A 344 -15.58 -0.51 -20.14
N HIS A 345 -16.40 -1.36 -20.76
CA HIS A 345 -16.14 -1.86 -22.12
C HIS A 345 -16.76 -0.93 -23.16
N ILE A 346 -15.99 -0.34 -24.06
CA ILE A 346 -16.49 0.52 -25.15
C ILE A 346 -17.55 -0.22 -25.98
N PHE A 347 -17.21 -1.43 -26.41
CA PHE A 347 -18.13 -2.43 -26.97
C PHE A 347 -18.56 -3.39 -25.86
N PRO A 348 -19.87 -3.49 -25.53
CA PRO A 348 -20.32 -4.22 -24.35
C PRO A 348 -19.94 -5.70 -24.40
N LYS A 349 -19.32 -6.19 -23.32
CA LYS A 349 -18.89 -7.59 -23.15
C LYS A 349 -20.02 -8.59 -23.41
N SER A 350 -21.25 -8.28 -23.03
CA SER A 350 -22.41 -9.15 -23.21
C SER A 350 -22.62 -9.55 -24.67
N ILE A 351 -22.35 -8.63 -25.61
CA ILE A 351 -22.55 -8.79 -27.05
C ILE A 351 -21.26 -9.27 -27.74
N TYR A 352 -20.15 -8.59 -27.50
CA TYR A 352 -18.93 -8.76 -28.29
C TYR A 352 -17.91 -9.72 -27.69
N LYS A 353 -18.09 -10.15 -26.43
CA LYS A 353 -17.19 -11.05 -25.69
C LYS A 353 -15.72 -10.58 -25.61
N GLU A 354 -15.47 -9.29 -25.80
CA GLU A 354 -14.13 -8.70 -25.83
C GLU A 354 -13.81 -7.98 -24.51
N ASN A 355 -12.70 -8.37 -23.86
CA ASN A 355 -12.27 -7.85 -22.54
C ASN A 355 -10.88 -7.17 -22.57
N ARG A 356 -10.14 -7.26 -23.66
CA ARG A 356 -8.79 -6.70 -23.77
C ARG A 356 -8.79 -5.19 -23.57
N ILE A 357 -7.68 -4.64 -23.10
CA ILE A 357 -7.49 -3.20 -22.82
C ILE A 357 -7.88 -2.30 -24.00
N LEU A 358 -7.71 -2.78 -25.25
CA LEU A 358 -8.15 -2.09 -26.47
C LEU A 358 -9.66 -1.80 -26.50
N ASN A 359 -10.48 -2.55 -25.76
CA ASN A 359 -11.91 -2.32 -25.61
C ASN A 359 -12.29 -1.69 -24.26
N ARG A 360 -11.33 -1.30 -23.43
CA ARG A 360 -11.58 -0.81 -22.07
C ARG A 360 -11.28 0.68 -21.93
N THR A 361 -12.00 1.36 -21.05
CA THR A 361 -11.80 2.79 -20.78
C THR A 361 -12.42 3.21 -19.45
N LEU A 362 -12.08 4.40 -18.97
CA LEU A 362 -12.70 4.98 -17.78
C LEU A 362 -13.93 5.82 -18.14
N ILE A 363 -15.03 5.67 -17.41
CA ILE A 363 -16.23 6.51 -17.51
C ILE A 363 -16.78 6.83 -16.10
N SER A 364 -17.51 7.93 -15.94
CA SER A 364 -18.07 8.31 -14.62
C SER A 364 -19.39 7.63 -14.29
N THR A 365 -20.10 7.03 -15.26
CA THR A 365 -21.33 6.28 -15.01
C THR A 365 -21.66 5.31 -16.13
N ASN A 366 -21.96 4.06 -15.77
CA ASN A 366 -22.40 3.04 -16.72
C ASN A 366 -23.94 3.02 -16.94
N SER A 367 -24.71 3.70 -16.09
CA SER A 367 -26.17 3.49 -16.00
C SER A 367 -26.95 3.77 -17.28
N SER A 368 -26.44 4.65 -18.15
CA SER A 368 -27.06 4.95 -19.46
C SER A 368 -26.58 4.08 -20.61
N LYS A 369 -25.37 3.51 -20.47
CA LYS A 369 -24.71 2.78 -21.54
C LYS A 369 -25.19 1.35 -21.51
N GLY A 370 -25.17 0.72 -20.33
CA GLY A 370 -25.67 -0.65 -20.14
C GLY A 370 -25.12 -1.60 -21.20
N SER A 371 -26.00 -2.32 -21.89
CA SER A 371 -25.64 -3.20 -23.02
C SER A 371 -25.95 -2.60 -24.40
N LYS A 372 -26.09 -1.26 -24.52
CA LYS A 372 -26.31 -0.63 -25.83
C LYS A 372 -25.14 -0.92 -26.77
N LYS A 373 -25.44 -1.16 -28.04
CA LYS A 373 -24.40 -1.25 -29.07
C LYS A 373 -23.71 0.12 -29.22
N PRO A 374 -22.41 0.16 -29.55
CA PRO A 374 -21.70 1.41 -29.83
C PRO A 374 -22.41 2.29 -30.86
N SER A 375 -22.97 1.69 -31.92
CA SER A 375 -23.72 2.42 -32.95
C SER A 375 -24.87 3.25 -32.36
N GLN A 376 -25.59 2.68 -31.40
CA GLN A 376 -26.69 3.34 -30.71
C GLN A 376 -26.17 4.41 -29.75
N TYR A 377 -25.24 4.03 -28.87
CA TYR A 377 -24.74 4.92 -27.81
C TYR A 377 -23.99 6.13 -28.37
N PHE A 378 -23.08 5.94 -29.32
CA PHE A 378 -22.32 7.03 -29.92
C PHE A 378 -23.14 7.86 -30.91
N SER A 379 -24.22 7.32 -31.50
CA SER A 379 -25.18 8.15 -32.25
C SER A 379 -25.96 9.11 -31.34
N GLU A 380 -26.35 8.67 -30.14
CA GLU A 380 -26.97 9.54 -29.14
C GLU A 380 -26.01 10.67 -28.73
N LEU A 381 -24.76 10.33 -28.42
CA LEU A 381 -23.73 11.32 -28.06
C LEU A 381 -23.40 12.28 -29.22
N LEU A 382 -23.39 11.79 -30.46
CA LEU A 382 -23.16 12.62 -31.65
C LEU A 382 -24.27 13.65 -31.82
N LYS A 383 -25.53 13.28 -31.59
CA LYS A 383 -26.67 14.20 -31.59
C LYS A 383 -26.60 15.20 -30.43
N GLN A 384 -26.16 14.75 -29.25
CA GLN A 384 -26.10 15.57 -28.05
C GLN A 384 -24.98 16.61 -28.07
N HIS A 385 -23.80 16.25 -28.59
CA HIS A 385 -22.60 17.07 -28.51
C HIS A 385 -22.19 17.73 -29.82
N GLY A 386 -22.64 17.18 -30.96
CA GLY A 386 -22.05 17.47 -32.25
C GLY A 386 -20.71 16.76 -32.46
N ARG A 387 -20.29 16.68 -33.72
CA ARG A 387 -19.13 15.89 -34.16
C ARG A 387 -17.83 16.32 -33.49
N ASP A 388 -17.53 17.61 -33.49
CA ASP A 388 -16.22 18.12 -33.05
C ASP A 388 -15.99 17.90 -31.55
N LYS A 389 -17.02 18.12 -30.73
CA LYS A 389 -16.94 17.89 -29.29
C LYS A 389 -16.84 16.39 -28.98
N LEU A 390 -17.57 15.53 -29.69
CA LEU A 390 -17.44 14.09 -29.53
C LEU A 390 -16.04 13.59 -29.90
N ILE A 391 -15.46 14.08 -30.99
CA ILE A 391 -14.08 13.74 -31.38
C ILE A 391 -13.10 14.09 -30.27
N LYS A 392 -13.18 15.30 -29.69
CA LYS A 392 -12.31 15.71 -28.57
C LYS A 392 -12.46 14.79 -27.35
N ILE A 393 -13.70 14.37 -27.05
CA ILE A 393 -13.97 13.39 -25.99
C ILE A 393 -13.28 12.07 -26.33
N LEU A 394 -13.48 11.52 -27.53
CA LEU A 394 -12.86 10.26 -27.96
C LEU A 394 -11.33 10.31 -27.91
N GLU A 395 -10.72 11.39 -28.38
CA GLU A 395 -9.28 11.60 -28.37
C GLU A 395 -8.71 11.58 -26.93
N SER A 396 -9.47 12.07 -25.95
CA SER A 396 -9.10 12.01 -24.52
C SER A 396 -9.04 10.58 -23.96
N HIS A 397 -9.54 9.58 -24.70
CA HIS A 397 -9.48 8.16 -24.40
C HIS A 397 -8.56 7.36 -25.33
N LEU A 398 -7.68 8.05 -26.06
CA LEU A 398 -6.82 7.47 -27.10
C LEU A 398 -7.63 6.79 -28.22
N ILE A 399 -8.85 7.27 -28.48
CA ILE A 399 -9.66 6.81 -29.61
C ILE A 399 -9.52 7.85 -30.72
N PRO A 400 -8.82 7.54 -31.82
CA PRO A 400 -8.56 8.53 -32.85
C PRO A 400 -9.82 8.84 -33.67
N ALA A 401 -9.91 10.02 -34.28
CA ALA A 401 -11.12 10.50 -34.96
C ALA A 401 -11.62 9.56 -36.08
N GLU A 402 -10.69 8.89 -36.78
CA GLU A 402 -10.97 7.89 -37.81
C GLU A 402 -11.63 6.60 -37.29
N ALA A 403 -11.69 6.39 -35.97
CA ALA A 403 -12.39 5.26 -35.35
C ALA A 403 -13.87 5.56 -35.07
N LEU A 404 -14.33 6.81 -35.20
CA LEU A 404 -15.74 7.17 -35.02
C LEU A 404 -16.67 6.40 -35.98
N PRO A 405 -16.36 6.25 -37.29
CA PRO A 405 -17.16 5.40 -38.17
C PRO A 405 -17.28 3.95 -37.71
N ASP A 406 -16.24 3.38 -37.10
CA ASP A 406 -16.29 2.00 -36.59
C ASP A 406 -17.22 1.88 -35.38
N LEU A 407 -17.20 2.88 -34.48
CA LEU A 407 -18.14 2.99 -33.37
C LEU A 407 -19.58 3.11 -33.87
N LEU A 408 -19.83 3.93 -34.89
CA LEU A 408 -21.18 4.16 -35.44
C LEU A 408 -21.71 2.95 -36.23
N ASN A 409 -20.85 2.04 -36.69
CA ASN A 409 -21.21 0.86 -37.48
C ASN A 409 -20.89 -0.47 -36.78
N ASP A 410 -20.63 -0.46 -35.48
CA ASP A 410 -20.38 -1.66 -34.67
C ASP A 410 -19.20 -2.52 -35.17
N LYS A 411 -18.16 -1.90 -35.74
CA LYS A 411 -16.98 -2.59 -36.29
C LYS A 411 -15.87 -2.73 -35.25
N LEU A 412 -15.96 -3.77 -34.42
CA LEU A 412 -15.00 -4.01 -33.33
C LEU A 412 -13.55 -4.16 -33.81
N ASP A 413 -13.29 -5.04 -34.80
CA ASP A 413 -11.91 -5.38 -35.19
C ASP A 413 -11.16 -4.16 -35.74
N THR A 414 -11.78 -3.43 -36.68
CA THR A 414 -11.17 -2.21 -37.25
C THR A 414 -11.04 -1.09 -36.23
N PHE A 415 -11.98 -0.99 -35.27
CA PHE A 415 -11.86 -0.07 -34.13
C PHE A 415 -10.63 -0.39 -33.28
N MET A 416 -10.45 -1.66 -32.90
CA MET A 416 -9.32 -2.06 -32.06
C MET A 416 -7.98 -1.83 -32.77
N GLU A 417 -7.88 -2.11 -34.07
CA GLU A 417 -6.66 -1.86 -34.84
C GLU A 417 -6.28 -0.37 -34.85
N LYS A 418 -7.24 0.53 -35.07
CA LYS A 418 -6.99 1.99 -35.04
C LYS A 418 -6.62 2.46 -33.64
N ARG A 419 -7.31 1.97 -32.61
CA ARG A 419 -7.03 2.33 -31.22
C ARG A 419 -5.67 1.80 -30.76
N LYS A 420 -5.30 0.58 -31.16
CA LYS A 420 -3.98 -0.02 -30.91
C LYS A 420 -2.89 0.90 -31.41
N LYS A 421 -2.97 1.36 -32.67
CA LYS A 421 -2.01 2.32 -33.24
C LYS A 421 -1.91 3.62 -32.43
N ALA A 422 -3.03 4.19 -32.01
CA ALA A 422 -3.05 5.41 -31.20
C ALA A 422 -2.40 5.21 -29.80
N ILE A 423 -2.63 4.07 -29.16
CA ILE A 423 -2.01 3.72 -27.88
C ILE A 423 -0.50 3.52 -28.05
N ILE A 424 -0.07 2.74 -29.05
CA ILE A 424 1.36 2.52 -29.34
C ILE A 424 2.09 3.83 -29.64
N GLU A 425 1.47 4.75 -30.38
CA GLU A 425 2.06 6.07 -30.65
C GLU A 425 2.22 6.90 -29.38
N GLU A 426 1.26 6.85 -28.44
CA GLU A 426 1.42 7.53 -27.15
C GLU A 426 2.51 6.87 -26.29
N ILE A 427 2.60 5.54 -26.28
CA ILE A 427 3.69 4.82 -25.61
C ILE A 427 5.05 5.25 -26.20
N ARG A 428 5.16 5.30 -27.52
CA ARG A 428 6.38 5.74 -28.22
C ARG A 428 6.80 7.14 -27.80
N LYS A 429 5.87 8.10 -27.74
CA LYS A 429 6.14 9.48 -27.29
C LYS A 429 6.68 9.56 -25.86
N ARG A 430 6.23 8.66 -24.98
CA ARG A 430 6.63 8.63 -23.56
C ARG A 430 7.95 7.90 -23.33
N CYS A 431 8.29 6.95 -24.21
CA CYS A 431 9.47 6.09 -24.07
C CYS A 431 10.63 6.47 -25.00
N SER A 432 10.45 7.41 -25.93
CA SER A 432 11.49 7.87 -26.86
C SER A 432 12.15 9.15 -26.36
N PRO A 433 13.39 9.47 -26.80
CA PRO A 433 13.95 10.78 -26.54
C PRO A 433 13.04 11.87 -27.13
N PRO A 434 12.89 13.03 -26.46
CA PRO A 434 12.18 14.16 -27.05
C PRO A 434 12.86 14.54 -28.37
N SER A 435 12.06 14.62 -29.44
CA SER A 435 12.47 15.05 -30.79
C SER A 435 12.89 16.50 -30.84
#